data_AF-A0A9P7FN62-F1
#
_entry.id   AF-A0A9P7FN62-F1
#
_cell.length_a   1.000
_cell.length_b   1.000
_cell.length_c   1.000
_cell.angle_alpha   90.00
_cell.angle_beta   90.00
_cell.angle_gamma   90.00
#
_symmetry.space_group_name_H-M   'P 1'
#
loop_
_entity.id
_entity.type
_entity.pdbx_description
1 polymer ?
#
loop_
_entity_poly.entity_id
_entity_poly.type
_entity_poly.pdbx_seq_one_letter_code
_entity_poly.pdbx_strand_id
1 'polypeptide(L)'
;MPKLDPNPAPFRPQGRVTPRPDHVAEQFAGKICGAMLDLFVGYDERLLAPESRDLTTFQTPFRALRLITLPMGWSNLVPIFHDDVTYILQPEIPDKTIPYINDVLIKGPDDWHIVPETGLPATHPANPGVWLAIWEFFQDVNRILQCMKYCSGTFSGRKLQLCVER
;
A
#
# COMPACT_ATOMS: atom_id res chain seq x y z
N MET A 1 0.22 -7.05 -17.86
CA MET A 1 0.66 -6.95 -16.47
C MET A 1 0.13 -8.14 -15.70
N PRO A 2 0.96 -8.85 -14.92
CA PRO A 2 0.48 -9.78 -13.90
C PRO A 2 -0.54 -9.11 -12.98
N LYS A 3 -1.45 -9.88 -12.39
CA LYS A 3 -2.59 -9.36 -11.63
C LYS A 3 -2.36 -9.54 -10.14
N LEU A 4 -2.90 -8.60 -9.36
CA LEU A 4 -2.75 -8.50 -7.91
C LEU A 4 -3.09 -9.82 -7.17
N ASP A 5 -4.06 -10.59 -7.67
CA ASP A 5 -4.36 -11.97 -7.26
C ASP A 5 -4.76 -12.84 -8.47
N PRO A 6 -4.20 -14.07 -8.63
CA PRO A 6 -4.57 -15.01 -9.68
C PRO A 6 -6.02 -15.52 -9.66
N ASN A 7 -6.71 -15.48 -8.50
CA ASN A 7 -8.08 -15.97 -8.36
C ASN A 7 -9.10 -14.85 -8.58
N PRO A 8 -9.93 -14.87 -9.63
CA PRO A 8 -10.86 -13.77 -9.92
C PRO A 8 -11.84 -13.47 -8.79
N ALA A 9 -12.10 -12.18 -8.52
CA ALA A 9 -12.99 -11.77 -7.44
C ALA A 9 -14.48 -12.06 -7.77
N PRO A 10 -15.22 -12.80 -6.92
CA PRO A 10 -16.64 -13.06 -7.12
C PRO A 10 -17.52 -11.91 -6.62
N PHE A 11 -18.69 -11.73 -7.24
CA PHE A 11 -19.73 -10.82 -6.75
C PHE A 11 -20.49 -11.43 -5.56
N ARG A 12 -19.87 -11.45 -4.37
CA ARG A 12 -20.51 -11.87 -3.12
C ARG A 12 -20.21 -10.90 -1.97
N PRO A 13 -21.13 -10.73 -1.00
CA PRO A 13 -20.85 -9.94 0.19
C PRO A 13 -19.64 -10.52 0.94
N GLN A 14 -18.67 -9.66 1.25
CA GLN A 14 -17.55 -10.00 2.12
C GLN A 14 -17.71 -9.21 3.41
N GLY A 15 -17.79 -9.90 4.55
CA GLY A 15 -18.06 -9.29 5.86
C GLY A 15 -16.86 -8.62 6.52
N ARG A 16 -15.82 -8.25 5.75
CA ARG A 16 -14.61 -7.61 6.29
C ARG A 16 -14.77 -6.10 6.31
N VAL A 17 -14.29 -5.50 7.39
CA VAL A 17 -14.36 -4.06 7.65
C VAL A 17 -12.97 -3.47 7.50
N THR A 18 -12.86 -2.32 6.84
CA THR A 18 -11.61 -1.58 6.76
C THR A 18 -11.15 -1.14 8.16
N PRO A 19 -9.83 -1.09 8.40
CA PRO A 19 -9.30 -0.59 9.67
C PRO A 19 -9.80 0.83 9.95
N ARG A 20 -9.93 1.18 11.24
CA ARG A 20 -10.29 2.55 11.63
C ARG A 20 -9.09 3.48 11.39
N PRO A 21 -9.27 4.65 10.73
CA PRO A 21 -8.18 5.57 10.45
C PRO A 21 -7.38 5.96 11.71
N ASP A 22 -8.06 6.17 12.84
CA ASP A 22 -7.43 6.58 14.09
C ASP A 22 -6.42 5.53 14.58
N HIS A 23 -6.79 4.24 14.55
CA HIS A 23 -5.88 3.16 14.94
C HIS A 23 -4.68 3.05 14.01
N VAL A 24 -4.85 3.34 12.72
CA VAL A 24 -3.73 3.39 11.76
C VAL A 24 -2.82 4.56 12.10
N ALA A 25 -3.37 5.75 12.33
CA ALA A 25 -2.62 6.97 12.63
C ALA A 25 -1.85 6.90 13.96
N GLU A 26 -2.40 6.23 14.97
CA GLU A 26 -1.74 6.02 16.27
C GLU A 26 -0.42 5.26 16.13
N GLN A 27 -0.32 4.32 15.18
CA GLN A 27 0.90 3.53 14.98
C GLN A 27 2.08 4.34 14.42
N PHE A 28 1.83 5.58 13.97
CA PHE A 28 2.85 6.53 13.51
C PHE A 28 3.23 7.56 14.58
N ALA A 29 2.59 7.53 15.76
CA ALA A 29 2.97 8.41 16.85
C ALA A 29 4.38 8.11 17.34
N GLY A 30 5.19 9.15 17.55
CA GLY A 30 6.56 9.02 18.07
C GLY A 30 7.62 8.59 17.06
N LYS A 31 7.22 8.26 15.82
CA LYS A 31 8.18 7.99 14.75
C LYS A 31 8.84 9.28 14.30
N ILE A 32 10.13 9.22 14.00
CA ILE A 32 10.91 10.36 13.52
C ILE A 32 10.39 10.91 12.19
N CYS A 33 9.96 10.00 11.31
CA CYS A 33 9.35 10.35 10.04
C CYS A 33 8.44 9.22 9.57
N GLY A 34 7.79 9.41 8.42
CA GLY A 34 7.05 8.34 7.76
C GLY A 34 7.03 8.52 6.24
N ALA A 35 6.43 7.55 5.57
CA ALA A 35 6.10 7.65 4.17
C ALA A 35 4.65 7.21 3.90
N MET A 36 4.07 7.79 2.86
CA MET A 36 2.76 7.43 2.35
C MET A 36 2.87 7.22 0.84
N LEU A 37 2.49 6.03 0.39
CA LEU A 37 2.49 5.65 -1.01
C LEU A 37 1.04 5.40 -1.46
N ASP A 38 0.58 6.09 -2.51
CA ASP A 38 -0.75 5.88 -3.10
C ASP A 38 -0.63 4.97 -4.33
N LEU A 39 -1.46 3.94 -4.42
CA LEU A 39 -1.49 3.05 -5.58
C LEU A 39 -2.07 3.76 -6.82
N PHE A 40 -1.34 3.72 -7.94
CA PHE A 40 -1.64 4.51 -9.13
C PHE A 40 -2.94 4.10 -9.83
N VAL A 41 -3.25 2.80 -9.86
CA VAL A 41 -4.47 2.24 -10.46
C VAL A 41 -4.89 0.99 -9.66
N GLY A 42 -5.48 1.18 -8.48
CA GLY A 42 -5.82 0.04 -7.62
C GLY A 42 -6.87 -0.90 -8.21
N TYR A 43 -8.06 -0.38 -8.49
CA TYR A 43 -9.23 -1.23 -8.76
C TYR A 43 -9.23 -1.89 -10.15
N ASP A 44 -8.69 -1.21 -11.17
CA ASP A 44 -8.67 -1.74 -12.54
C ASP A 44 -7.63 -2.86 -12.74
N GLU A 45 -6.74 -3.09 -11.78
CA GLU A 45 -5.74 -4.17 -11.82
C GLU A 45 -6.36 -5.53 -11.41
N ARG A 46 -7.52 -5.52 -10.76
CA ARG A 46 -8.16 -6.71 -10.20
C ARG A 46 -9.26 -7.26 -11.12
N LEU A 47 -9.12 -8.53 -11.52
CA LEU A 47 -10.11 -9.19 -12.36
C LEU A 47 -11.38 -9.57 -11.61
N LEU A 48 -12.50 -9.41 -12.31
CA LEU A 48 -13.76 -10.07 -11.96
C LEU A 48 -13.77 -11.53 -12.42
N ALA A 49 -14.37 -12.37 -11.57
CA ALA A 49 -14.80 -13.71 -11.91
C ALA A 49 -15.68 -13.70 -13.16
N PRO A 50 -15.44 -14.57 -14.17
CA PRO A 50 -16.22 -14.58 -15.40
C PRO A 50 -17.74 -14.61 -15.17
N GLU A 51 -18.18 -15.35 -14.15
CA GLU A 51 -19.59 -15.52 -13.78
C GLU A 51 -20.20 -14.23 -13.20
N SER A 52 -19.35 -13.31 -12.72
CA SER A 52 -19.76 -12.05 -12.12
C SER A 52 -19.76 -10.88 -13.11
N ARG A 53 -19.14 -11.03 -14.29
CA ARG A 53 -18.97 -9.92 -15.25
C ARG A 53 -20.27 -9.39 -15.80
N ASP A 54 -21.27 -10.25 -15.98
CA ASP A 54 -22.56 -9.86 -16.55
C ASP A 54 -23.33 -8.90 -15.63
N LEU A 55 -23.03 -8.90 -14.33
CA LEU A 55 -23.57 -7.94 -13.35
C LEU A 55 -23.03 -6.52 -13.52
N THR A 56 -21.98 -6.35 -14.34
CA THR A 56 -21.32 -5.06 -14.59
C THR A 56 -21.65 -4.51 -15.99
N THR A 57 -22.74 -5.00 -16.58
CA THR A 57 -23.16 -4.59 -17.93
C THR A 57 -23.64 -3.14 -17.94
N PHE A 58 -23.17 -2.35 -18.90
CA PHE A 58 -23.62 -0.99 -19.16
C PHE A 58 -23.90 -0.79 -20.65
N GLN A 59 -24.80 0.14 -20.97
CA GLN A 59 -25.19 0.45 -22.34
C GLN A 59 -24.33 1.57 -22.91
N THR A 60 -23.90 1.40 -24.15
CA THR A 60 -23.35 2.47 -24.99
C THR A 60 -24.25 2.64 -26.21
N PRO A 61 -24.19 3.78 -26.94
CA PRO A 61 -24.95 3.96 -28.17
C PRO A 61 -24.70 2.88 -29.25
N PHE A 62 -23.61 2.11 -29.13
CA PHE A 62 -23.23 1.08 -30.11
C PHE A 62 -23.63 -0.34 -29.69
N ARG A 63 -23.51 -0.67 -28.39
CA ARG A 63 -23.89 -1.98 -27.82
C ARG A 63 -23.79 -1.99 -26.29
N ALA A 64 -24.29 -3.06 -25.69
CA ALA A 64 -23.98 -3.43 -24.32
C ALA A 64 -22.50 -3.84 -24.18
N LEU A 65 -21.81 -3.30 -23.17
CA LEU A 65 -20.47 -3.70 -22.75
C LEU A 65 -20.53 -4.19 -21.30
N ARG A 66 -19.51 -4.94 -20.87
CA ARG A 66 -19.36 -5.38 -19.48
C ARG A 66 -17.93 -5.14 -19.01
N LEU A 67 -17.75 -4.92 -17.71
CA LEU A 67 -16.43 -4.77 -17.13
C LEU A 67 -15.81 -6.16 -16.88
N ILE A 68 -14.49 -6.22 -17.04
CA ILE A 68 -13.69 -7.42 -16.74
C ILE A 68 -12.89 -7.25 -15.45
N THR A 69 -12.85 -6.03 -14.92
CA THR A 69 -12.17 -5.60 -13.71
C THR A 69 -13.18 -5.02 -12.73
N LEU A 70 -12.75 -4.83 -11.49
CA LEU A 70 -13.63 -4.34 -10.44
C LEU A 70 -14.23 -2.96 -10.78
N PRO A 71 -15.57 -2.82 -10.82
CA PRO A 71 -16.22 -1.54 -11.10
C PRO A 71 -16.07 -0.57 -9.93
N MET A 72 -15.69 0.68 -10.22
CA MET A 72 -15.82 1.77 -9.26
C MET A 72 -17.28 1.95 -8.82
N GLY A 73 -17.48 2.25 -7.53
CA GLY A 73 -18.81 2.46 -6.95
C GLY A 73 -19.51 1.20 -6.44
N TRP A 74 -18.86 0.02 -6.51
CA TRP A 74 -19.40 -1.20 -5.92
C TRP A 74 -19.08 -1.33 -4.43
N SER A 75 -20.07 -1.69 -3.61
CA SER A 75 -19.97 -1.69 -2.14
C SER A 75 -18.89 -2.61 -1.55
N ASN A 76 -18.58 -3.72 -2.22
CA ASN A 76 -17.56 -4.67 -1.72
C ASN A 76 -16.17 -4.45 -2.36
N LEU A 77 -16.03 -3.42 -3.20
CA LEU A 77 -14.77 -3.11 -3.86
C LEU A 77 -13.63 -2.87 -2.86
N VAL A 78 -13.92 -2.06 -1.84
CA VAL A 78 -12.93 -1.61 -0.87
C VAL A 78 -12.37 -2.77 -0.03
N PRO A 79 -13.20 -3.65 0.59
CA PRO A 79 -12.69 -4.81 1.32
C PRO A 79 -11.85 -5.76 0.45
N ILE A 80 -12.29 -6.05 -0.78
CA ILE A 80 -11.55 -6.95 -1.69
C ILE A 80 -10.17 -6.38 -2.00
N PHE A 81 -10.13 -5.12 -2.39
CA PHE A 81 -8.88 -4.49 -2.76
C PHE A 81 -7.94 -4.34 -1.56
N HIS A 82 -8.49 -3.99 -0.40
CA HIS A 82 -7.71 -3.92 0.84
C HIS A 82 -7.14 -5.29 1.24
N ASP A 83 -7.91 -6.36 1.07
CA ASP A 83 -7.44 -7.74 1.28
C ASP A 83 -6.29 -8.09 0.31
N ASP A 84 -6.38 -7.71 -0.96
CA ASP A 84 -5.31 -7.97 -1.93
C ASP A 84 -4.02 -7.22 -1.53
N VAL A 85 -4.10 -5.95 -1.16
CA VAL A 85 -2.94 -5.14 -0.74
C VAL A 85 -2.33 -5.68 0.56
N THR A 86 -3.16 -6.02 1.55
CA THR A 86 -2.68 -6.59 2.82
C THR A 86 -2.11 -7.99 2.65
N TYR A 87 -2.60 -8.78 1.69
CA TYR A 87 -2.01 -10.06 1.32
C TYR A 87 -0.62 -9.90 0.70
N ILE A 88 -0.45 -8.96 -0.23
CA ILE A 88 0.87 -8.69 -0.85
C ILE A 88 1.89 -8.21 0.18
N LEU A 89 1.47 -7.32 1.08
CA LEU A 89 2.33 -6.70 2.07
C LEU A 89 2.34 -7.45 3.41
N GLN A 90 1.71 -8.63 3.48
CA GLN A 90 1.64 -9.45 4.68
C GLN A 90 2.99 -9.63 5.40
N PRO A 91 4.13 -9.84 4.70
CA PRO A 91 5.42 -10.00 5.37
C PRO A 91 5.92 -8.75 6.10
N GLU A 92 5.41 -7.57 5.74
CA GLU A 92 5.84 -6.27 6.25
C GLU A 92 4.83 -5.68 7.27
N ILE A 93 3.64 -6.29 7.41
CA ILE A 93 2.57 -5.88 8.32
C ILE A 93 2.69 -6.66 9.65
N PRO A 94 2.50 -6.01 10.81
CA PRO A 94 2.27 -4.58 11.02
C PRO A 94 3.56 -3.79 11.28
N ASP A 95 4.72 -4.45 11.23
CA ASP A 95 5.96 -3.91 11.77
C ASP A 95 6.49 -2.71 10.97
N LYS A 96 6.44 -2.80 9.64
CA LYS A 96 6.97 -1.79 8.72
C LYS A 96 5.89 -0.96 8.06
N THR A 97 4.74 -1.57 7.76
CA THR A 97 3.65 -0.90 7.04
C THR A 97 2.28 -1.27 7.57
N ILE A 98 1.34 -0.35 7.36
CA ILE A 98 -0.09 -0.59 7.57
C ILE A 98 -0.81 0.00 6.36
N PRO A 99 -1.29 -0.85 5.45
CA PRO A 99 -2.12 -0.40 4.35
C PRO A 99 -3.47 0.12 4.85
N TYR A 100 -4.00 1.11 4.18
CA TYR A 100 -5.34 1.64 4.32
C TYR A 100 -5.94 1.81 2.92
N ILE A 101 -6.71 0.81 2.47
CA ILE A 101 -7.29 0.77 1.11
C ILE A 101 -6.20 0.92 0.03
N ASN A 102 -6.03 2.11 -0.57
CA ASN A 102 -5.06 2.41 -1.62
C ASN A 102 -3.76 3.03 -1.07
N ASP A 103 -3.78 3.45 0.19
CA ASP A 103 -2.68 4.16 0.82
C ASP A 103 -1.83 3.15 1.61
N VAL A 104 -0.56 3.05 1.26
CA VAL A 104 0.41 2.22 1.96
C VAL A 104 1.26 3.15 2.82
N LEU A 105 1.00 3.14 4.12
CA LEU A 105 1.75 3.95 5.07
C LEU A 105 2.93 3.15 5.62
N ILE A 106 4.11 3.77 5.71
CA ILE A 106 5.37 3.12 6.11
C ILE A 106 5.90 3.82 7.36
N LYS A 107 6.12 3.04 8.42
CA LYS A 107 6.60 3.53 9.70
C LYS A 107 8.08 3.91 9.58
N GLY A 108 8.42 5.10 10.04
CA GLY A 108 9.82 5.49 10.18
C GLY A 108 10.48 4.96 11.44
N PRO A 109 11.74 5.37 11.67
CA PRO A 109 12.52 4.97 12.84
C PRO A 109 11.91 5.48 14.14
N ASP A 110 12.13 4.74 15.23
CA ASP A 110 11.75 5.13 16.58
C ASP A 110 12.71 6.16 17.19
N ASP A 111 14.00 6.08 16.84
CA ASP A 111 15.03 6.98 17.35
C ASP A 111 16.17 7.18 16.34
N TRP A 112 17.04 8.15 16.63
CA TRP A 112 18.13 8.59 15.75
C TRP A 112 19.41 7.75 15.89
N HIS A 113 19.38 6.67 16.68
CA HIS A 113 20.53 5.87 17.06
C HIS A 113 21.67 6.75 17.60
N ILE A 114 21.39 7.51 18.66
CA ILE A 114 22.38 8.45 19.22
C ILE A 114 23.59 7.69 19.76
N VAL A 115 24.78 8.07 19.31
CA VAL A 115 26.04 7.48 19.77
C VAL A 115 26.42 8.10 21.13
N PRO A 116 26.56 7.32 22.22
CA PRO A 116 26.77 7.87 23.56
C PRO A 116 28.03 8.73 23.72
N GLU A 117 29.06 8.44 22.94
CA GLU A 117 30.37 9.10 23.00
C GLU A 117 30.34 10.52 22.41
N THR A 118 29.54 10.74 21.37
CA THR A 118 29.48 12.01 20.63
C THR A 118 28.20 12.78 20.89
N GLY A 119 27.13 12.12 21.33
CA GLY A 119 25.79 12.69 21.46
C GLY A 119 25.11 12.99 20.12
N LEU A 120 25.66 12.52 19.00
CA LEU A 120 25.13 12.74 17.66
C LEU A 120 24.43 11.49 17.10
N PRO A 121 23.49 11.64 16.16
CA PRO A 121 22.91 10.52 15.42
C PRO A 121 23.99 9.66 14.76
N ALA A 122 23.82 8.33 14.81
CA ALA A 122 24.69 7.41 14.09
C ALA A 122 24.61 7.68 12.59
N THR A 123 25.76 7.58 11.93
CA THR A 123 25.90 7.76 10.48
C THR A 123 26.23 6.44 9.81
N HIS A 124 25.90 6.33 8.53
CA HIS A 124 26.16 5.12 7.76
C HIS A 124 27.68 4.87 7.64
N PRO A 125 28.20 3.65 7.91
CA PRO A 125 29.64 3.38 7.93
C PRO A 125 30.37 3.73 6.63
N ALA A 126 29.71 3.57 5.48
CA ALA A 126 30.28 3.90 4.17
C ALA A 126 30.04 5.36 3.72
N ASN A 127 29.16 6.10 4.41
CA ASN A 127 28.86 7.49 4.06
C ASN A 127 28.48 8.28 5.32
N PRO A 128 29.45 9.00 5.91
CA PRO A 128 29.21 9.80 7.11
C PRO A 128 28.18 10.93 6.94
N GLY A 129 27.83 11.32 5.71
CA GLY A 129 26.82 12.34 5.42
C GLY A 129 25.37 11.82 5.50
N VAL A 130 25.15 10.52 5.72
CA VAL A 130 23.83 9.91 5.79
C VAL A 130 23.58 9.37 7.20
N TRP A 131 22.47 9.76 7.81
CA TRP A 131 22.03 9.21 9.09
C TRP A 131 21.58 7.76 8.92
N LEU A 132 22.05 6.89 9.82
CA LEU A 132 21.80 5.45 9.77
C LEU A 132 20.30 5.15 9.85
N ALA A 133 19.58 5.81 10.76
CA ALA A 133 18.13 5.63 10.93
C ALA A 133 17.34 5.90 9.64
N ILE A 134 17.70 6.97 8.90
CA ILE A 134 17.04 7.31 7.63
C ILE A 134 17.42 6.31 6.54
N TRP A 135 18.67 5.86 6.51
CA TRP A 135 19.08 4.81 5.58
C TRP A 135 18.27 3.52 5.77
N GLU A 136 18.15 3.04 7.02
CA GLU A 136 17.34 1.86 7.35
C GLU A 136 15.87 2.04 6.94
N PHE A 137 15.30 3.22 7.17
CA PHE A 137 13.96 3.54 6.71
C PHE A 137 13.81 3.44 5.17
N PHE A 138 14.76 3.95 4.40
CA PHE A 138 14.72 3.81 2.94
C PHE A 138 14.88 2.36 2.47
N GLN A 139 15.54 1.51 3.25
CA GLN A 139 15.58 0.07 2.98
C GLN A 139 14.19 -0.55 3.14
N ASP A 140 13.45 -0.18 4.18
CA ASP A 140 12.06 -0.62 4.38
C ASP A 140 11.14 -0.12 3.25
N VAL A 141 11.28 1.15 2.84
CA VAL A 141 10.56 1.69 1.68
C VAL A 141 10.87 0.89 0.41
N ASN A 142 12.14 0.59 0.15
CA ASN A 142 12.52 -0.21 -1.01
C ASN A 142 11.91 -1.62 -0.97
N ARG A 143 11.89 -2.29 0.20
CA ARG A 143 11.25 -3.62 0.33
C ARG A 143 9.78 -3.59 -0.08
N ILE A 144 9.03 -2.61 0.41
CA ILE A 144 7.60 -2.43 0.09
C ILE A 144 7.40 -2.14 -1.40
N LEU A 145 8.23 -1.28 -1.99
CA LEU A 145 8.23 -1.03 -3.43
C LEU A 145 8.50 -2.31 -4.24
N GLN A 146 9.45 -3.14 -3.81
CA GLN A 146 9.74 -4.41 -4.48
C GLN A 146 8.58 -5.41 -4.35
N CYS A 147 7.96 -5.54 -3.18
CA CYS A 147 6.79 -6.41 -2.97
C CYS A 147 5.67 -6.05 -3.97
N MET A 148 5.31 -4.77 -4.07
CA MET A 148 4.30 -4.33 -5.03
C MET A 148 4.73 -4.55 -6.48
N LYS A 149 5.99 -4.28 -6.80
CA LYS A 149 6.54 -4.50 -8.14
C LYS A 149 6.44 -5.97 -8.57
N TYR A 150 6.74 -6.92 -7.68
CA TYR A 150 6.62 -8.36 -7.98
C TYR A 150 5.17 -8.79 -8.26
N CYS A 151 4.21 -8.12 -7.62
CA CYS A 151 2.78 -8.31 -7.87
C CYS A 151 2.23 -7.43 -9.01
N SER A 152 3.11 -6.71 -9.72
CA SER A 152 2.77 -5.77 -10.80
C SER A 152 1.89 -4.59 -10.40
N GLY A 153 1.80 -4.32 -9.10
CA GLY A 153 1.24 -3.08 -8.59
C GLY A 153 2.18 -1.92 -8.83
N THR A 154 1.63 -0.72 -8.93
CA THR A 154 2.39 0.51 -9.13
C THR A 154 1.94 1.60 -8.17
N PHE A 155 2.90 2.40 -7.70
CA PHE A 155 2.63 3.59 -6.88
C PHE A 155 2.67 4.85 -7.72
N SER A 156 1.83 5.82 -7.34
CA SER A 156 1.77 7.15 -7.93
C SER A 156 2.97 7.98 -7.48
N GLY A 157 3.94 8.17 -8.37
CA GLY A 157 5.11 9.02 -8.07
C GLY A 157 4.77 10.47 -7.74
N ARG A 158 3.62 11.00 -8.22
CA ARG A 158 3.19 12.38 -7.92
C ARG A 158 2.57 12.56 -6.54
N LYS A 159 2.06 11.49 -5.95
CA LYS A 159 1.43 11.49 -4.62
C LYS A 159 2.34 10.90 -3.55
N LEU A 160 3.54 10.49 -3.95
CA LEU A 160 4.55 9.94 -3.06
C LEU A 160 4.95 10.98 -2.01
N GLN A 161 4.82 10.61 -0.74
CA GLN A 161 5.31 11.39 0.38
C GLN A 161 6.36 10.58 1.13
N LEU A 162 7.58 11.13 1.25
CA LEU A 162 8.72 10.48 1.88
C LEU A 162 9.31 11.41 2.94
N CYS A 163 9.73 10.82 4.07
CA CYS A 163 10.34 11.55 5.18
C CYS A 163 9.52 12.77 5.61
N VAL A 164 8.20 12.61 5.66
CA VAL A 164 7.32 13.68 6.11
C VAL A 164 7.43 13.77 7.63
N GLU A 165 7.73 14.95 8.13
CA GLU A 165 7.61 15.31 9.54
C GLU A 165 6.14 15.62 9.84
N ARG A 166 5.70 15.31 11.07
CA ARG A 166 4.31 15.54 11.51
C ARG A 166 4.02 17.02 11.76
#